data_AF-L0ISD4-F1
#
_entry.id   AF-L0ISD4-F1
#
_cell.length_a   1.000
_cell.length_b   1.000
_cell.length_c   1.000
_cell.angle_alpha   90.00
_cell.angle_beta   90.00
_cell.angle_gamma   90.00
#
_symmetry.space_group_name_H-M   'P 1'
#
loop_
_entity.id
_entity.type
_entity.pdbx_description
1 polymer ?
#
loop_
_entity_poly.entity_id
_entity_poly.type
_entity_poly.pdbx_seq_one_letter_code
_entity_poly.pdbx_strand_id
1 'polypeptide(L)'
;MRLGVGNLTAAEVAQLTGISVHTLSYWRQSGQGPKTIKAGTRTLYRREDVEQWLADVDGRTEPSPVGAADWFKNAVEAADRIDPDHTAPWKLASTYALLAIAEAVLIQGTQKPTRTTTAASTTQSDGELLTVTDVAAMTRLSVGTLRYWRHIGSGGPPSIKLGRRVLYRRSEVDAWLKEAR
;
A
#
# COMPACT_ATOMS: atom_id res chain seq x y z
N MET A 1 -18.28 10.90 23.15
CA MET A 1 -17.06 11.46 22.51
C MET A 1 -16.55 10.44 21.51
N ARG A 2 -16.97 10.54 20.24
CA ARG A 2 -16.62 9.56 19.20
C ARG A 2 -15.26 9.91 18.60
N LEU A 3 -14.21 9.21 18.99
CA LEU A 3 -12.92 9.21 18.28
C LEU A 3 -13.08 8.35 17.02
N GLY A 4 -13.82 8.89 16.04
CA GLY A 4 -13.99 8.26 14.75
C GLY A 4 -12.82 8.60 13.83
N VAL A 5 -12.34 7.58 13.12
CA VAL A 5 -11.50 7.62 11.92
C VAL A 5 -9.97 7.74 12.13
N GLY A 6 -9.31 6.59 12.27
CA GLY A 6 -8.10 6.28 11.49
C GLY A 6 -6.71 6.46 12.12
N ASN A 7 -6.56 7.14 13.26
CA ASN A 7 -5.22 7.41 13.81
C ASN A 7 -4.78 6.36 14.85
N LEU A 8 -3.75 5.60 14.50
CA LEU A 8 -3.09 4.59 15.32
C LEU A 8 -1.87 5.19 16.03
N THR A 9 -1.69 4.84 17.30
CA THR A 9 -0.45 5.08 18.03
C THR A 9 0.64 4.11 17.57
N ALA A 10 1.91 4.44 17.83
CA ALA A 10 3.02 3.53 17.54
C ALA A 10 2.85 2.15 18.21
N ALA A 11 2.23 2.09 19.39
CA ALA A 11 1.93 0.85 20.08
C ALA A 11 0.82 0.03 19.40
N GLU A 12 -0.22 0.68 18.90
CA GLU A 12 -1.29 0.02 18.15
C GLU A 12 -0.79 -0.45 16.77
N VAL A 13 0.02 0.34 16.07
CA VAL A 13 0.69 -0.10 14.84
C VAL A 13 1.58 -1.30 15.12
N ALA A 14 2.34 -1.28 16.23
CA ALA A 14 3.17 -2.40 16.65
C ALA A 14 2.36 -3.66 16.92
N GLN A 15 1.18 -3.55 17.54
CA GLN A 15 0.28 -4.68 17.76
C GLN A 15 -0.31 -5.21 16.45
N LEU A 16 -0.78 -4.33 15.57
CA LEU A 16 -1.40 -4.71 14.30
C LEU A 16 -0.43 -5.35 13.31
N THR A 17 0.79 -4.82 13.24
CA THR A 17 1.82 -5.31 12.30
C THR A 17 2.74 -6.35 12.94
N GLY A 18 2.62 -6.54 14.26
CA GLY A 18 3.56 -7.31 15.06
C GLY A 18 4.95 -6.67 15.20
N ILE A 19 5.26 -5.55 14.55
CA ILE A 19 6.57 -4.87 14.57
C ILE A 19 6.82 -4.24 15.94
N SER A 20 8.07 -4.19 16.42
CA SER A 20 8.33 -3.52 17.71
C SER A 20 8.21 -1.99 17.60
N VAL A 21 7.73 -1.34 18.66
CA VAL A 21 7.70 0.14 18.74
C VAL A 21 9.09 0.73 18.55
N HIS A 22 10.13 0.04 19.03
CA HIS A 22 11.52 0.45 18.85
C HIS A 22 11.93 0.48 17.37
N THR A 23 11.52 -0.53 16.59
CA THR A 23 11.76 -0.58 15.15
C THR A 23 11.03 0.55 14.40
N LEU A 24 9.77 0.83 14.76
CA LEU A 24 9.03 1.96 14.18
C LEU A 24 9.69 3.31 14.51
N SER A 25 10.20 3.47 15.73
CA SER A 25 10.94 4.67 16.16
C SER A 25 12.27 4.84 15.41
N TYR A 26 13.01 3.73 15.24
CA TYR A 26 14.25 3.70 14.46
C TYR A 26 14.01 4.09 13.00
N TRP A 27 13.00 3.50 12.36
CA TRP A 27 12.62 3.84 10.99
C TRP A 27 12.21 5.31 10.84
N ARG A 28 11.44 5.84 11.79
CA ARG A 28 11.11 7.27 11.80
C ARG A 28 12.35 8.15 11.88
N GLN A 29 13.37 7.78 12.66
CA GLN A 29 14.63 8.54 12.74
C GLN A 29 15.46 8.42 11.46
N SER A 30 15.45 7.27 10.79
CA SER A 30 16.16 7.05 9.53
C SER A 30 15.38 7.52 8.29
N GLY A 31 14.19 8.10 8.46
CA GLY A 31 13.32 8.54 7.36
C GLY A 31 12.67 7.39 6.58
N GLN A 32 12.67 6.18 7.13
CA GLN A 32 12.04 4.99 6.56
C GLN A 32 10.68 4.73 7.21
N GLY A 33 9.82 3.96 6.54
CA GLY A 33 8.55 3.49 7.11
C GLY A 33 7.33 4.36 6.76
N PRO A 34 6.18 4.07 7.40
CA PRO A 34 4.91 4.71 7.07
C PRO A 34 4.86 6.19 7.48
N LYS A 35 4.06 6.99 6.75
CA LYS A 35 3.91 8.42 7.02
C LYS A 35 3.44 8.66 8.47
N THR A 36 4.03 9.67 9.10
CA THR A 36 3.74 10.04 10.49
C THR A 36 3.10 11.41 10.58
N ILE A 37 2.16 11.55 11.51
CA ILE A 37 1.54 12.81 11.88
C ILE A 37 2.02 13.17 13.29
N LYS A 38 2.64 14.34 13.42
CA LYS A 38 2.99 14.89 14.74
C LYS A 38 1.75 15.54 15.36
N ALA A 39 1.30 15.00 16.49
CA ALA A 39 0.22 15.57 17.30
C ALA A 39 0.79 15.94 18.68
N GLY A 40 1.43 17.10 18.77
CA GLY A 40 2.17 17.54 19.96
C GLY A 40 3.31 16.58 20.29
N THR A 41 3.32 16.03 21.51
CA THR A 41 4.34 15.07 21.98
C THR A 41 4.14 13.65 21.39
N ARG A 42 2.96 13.35 20.84
CA ARG A 42 2.63 12.01 20.34
C ARG A 42 2.83 11.95 18.83
N THR A 43 3.37 10.82 18.37
CA THR A 43 3.43 10.48 16.95
C THR A 43 2.30 9.51 16.64
N LEU A 44 1.44 9.90 15.72
CA LEU A 44 0.31 9.10 15.26
C LEU A 44 0.55 8.65 13.80
N TYR A 45 -0.03 7.53 13.46
CA TYR A 45 0.00 6.92 12.13
C TYR A 45 -1.42 6.81 11.62
N ARG A 46 -1.68 7.27 10.41
CA ARG A 46 -2.94 6.97 9.75
C ARG A 46 -2.93 5.50 9.33
N ARG A 47 -4.01 4.77 9.61
CA ARG A 47 -4.13 3.36 9.23
C ARG A 47 -3.93 3.18 7.73
N GLU A 48 -4.51 4.06 6.92
CA GLU A 48 -4.38 4.07 5.47
C GLU A 48 -2.92 4.29 5.00
N ASP A 49 -2.16 5.15 5.68
CA ASP A 49 -0.75 5.38 5.34
C ASP A 49 0.12 4.18 5.70
N VAL A 50 -0.23 3.46 6.78
CA VAL A 50 0.43 2.21 7.18
C VAL A 50 0.12 1.10 6.19
N GLU A 51 -1.14 0.95 5.78
CA GLU A 51 -1.57 -0.04 4.78
C GLU A 51 -0.97 0.24 3.40
N GLN A 52 -0.91 1.51 2.99
CA GLN A 52 -0.28 1.94 1.74
C GLN A 52 1.23 1.67 1.76
N TRP A 53 1.90 1.98 2.88
CA TRP A 53 3.31 1.66 3.05
C TRP A 53 3.56 0.15 2.99
N LEU A 54 2.70 -0.66 3.61
CA LEU A 54 2.78 -2.12 3.49
C LEU A 54 2.59 -2.57 2.04
N ALA A 55 1.61 -2.02 1.32
CA ALA A 55 1.41 -2.31 -0.10
C ALA A 55 2.63 -1.94 -0.96
N ASP A 56 3.34 -0.87 -0.60
CA ASP A 56 4.58 -0.45 -1.26
C ASP A 56 5.74 -1.44 -0.99
N VAL A 57 5.89 -1.86 0.26
CA VAL A 57 6.87 -2.91 0.63
C VAL A 57 6.55 -4.26 -0.03
N ASP A 58 5.26 -4.54 -0.26
CA ASP A 58 4.79 -5.75 -0.96
C ASP A 58 5.05 -5.71 -2.48
N GLY A 59 5.50 -4.57 -3.03
CA GLY A 59 5.65 -4.36 -4.47
C GLY A 59 4.31 -4.28 -5.22
N ARG A 60 3.20 -4.07 -4.49
CA ARG A 60 1.82 -3.97 -5.02
C ARG A 60 1.39 -2.52 -5.24
N THR A 61 2.32 -1.57 -5.27
CA THR A 61 2.02 -0.14 -5.32
C THR A 61 1.11 0.21 -6.49
N GLU A 62 -0.20 0.38 -6.24
CA GLU A 62 -0.97 1.30 -7.05
C GLU A 62 -0.55 2.71 -6.64
N PRO A 63 -0.11 3.56 -7.57
CA PRO A 63 0.30 4.91 -7.25
C PRO A 63 -0.86 5.63 -6.55
N SER A 64 -0.62 6.10 -5.33
CA SER A 64 -1.62 6.82 -4.54
C SER A 64 -2.23 7.92 -5.41
N PRO A 65 -3.57 8.03 -5.52
CA PRO A 65 -4.22 9.06 -6.33
C PRO A 65 -3.78 10.48 -5.96
N VAL A 66 -3.37 10.70 -4.70
CA VAL A 66 -2.91 12.00 -4.20
C VAL A 66 -1.49 12.31 -4.66
N GLY A 67 -0.59 11.33 -4.62
CA GLY A 67 0.77 11.49 -5.21
C GLY A 67 0.74 11.47 -6.75
N ALA A 68 -0.23 10.79 -7.33
CA ALA A 68 -0.53 10.80 -8.76
C ALA A 68 -1.07 12.18 -9.20
N ALA A 69 -1.92 12.81 -8.39
CA ALA A 69 -2.44 14.14 -8.67
C ALA A 69 -1.34 15.22 -8.61
N ASP A 70 -0.36 15.07 -7.71
CA ASP A 70 0.76 16.01 -7.61
C ASP A 70 1.69 15.96 -8.83
N TRP A 71 1.96 14.79 -9.43
CA TRP A 71 2.78 14.77 -10.65
C TRP A 71 2.06 15.39 -11.85
N PHE A 72 0.73 15.24 -11.95
CA PHE A 72 -0.05 15.90 -13.01
C PHE A 72 0.06 17.42 -12.89
N LYS A 73 -0.12 17.97 -11.68
CA LYS A 73 0.07 19.40 -11.42
C LYS A 73 1.49 19.87 -11.79
N ASN A 74 2.52 19.11 -11.39
CA ASN A 74 3.91 19.40 -11.72
C ASN A 74 4.19 19.29 -13.23
N ALA A 75 3.52 18.37 -13.93
CA ALA A 75 3.66 18.19 -15.38
C ALA A 75 3.00 19.32 -16.16
N VAL A 76 1.83 19.80 -15.73
CA VAL A 76 1.18 21.00 -16.29
C VAL A 76 2.03 22.25 -16.05
N GLU A 77 2.54 22.44 -14.84
CA GLU A 77 3.44 23.57 -14.52
C GLU A 77 4.77 23.51 -15.30
N ALA A 78 5.28 22.30 -15.57
CA ALA A 78 6.44 22.12 -16.44
C ALA A 78 6.11 22.40 -17.90
N ALA A 79 4.90 22.07 -18.37
CA ALA A 79 4.45 22.34 -19.73
C ALA A 79 4.26 23.84 -19.99
N ASP A 80 3.73 24.60 -19.01
CA ASP A 80 3.59 26.06 -19.10
C ASP A 80 4.95 26.80 -19.18
N ARG A 81 6.05 26.13 -18.79
CA ARG A 81 7.43 26.64 -18.91
C ARG A 81 8.07 26.31 -20.26
N ILE A 82 7.42 25.55 -21.13
CA ILE A 82 7.97 25.18 -22.44
C ILE A 82 7.80 26.36 -23.39
N ASP A 83 8.92 26.96 -23.79
CA ASP A 83 8.95 27.95 -24.86
C ASP A 83 8.81 27.25 -26.23
N PRO A 84 7.75 27.53 -27.01
CA PRO A 84 7.50 26.87 -28.29
C PRO A 84 8.56 27.20 -29.35
N ASP A 85 9.26 28.33 -29.25
CA ASP A 85 10.24 28.76 -30.26
C ASP A 85 11.58 27.99 -30.15
N HIS A 86 11.80 27.31 -29.02
CA HIS A 86 12.99 26.51 -28.74
C HIS A 86 12.72 25.00 -28.64
N THR A 87 11.50 24.56 -28.91
CA THR A 87 11.10 23.15 -28.73
C THR A 87 10.79 22.48 -30.06
N ALA A 88 11.47 21.37 -30.33
CA ALA A 88 11.26 20.60 -31.55
C ALA A 88 9.77 20.16 -31.66
N PRO A 89 9.11 20.33 -32.83
CA PRO A 89 7.67 20.11 -32.99
C PRO A 89 7.16 18.73 -32.54
N TRP A 90 7.97 17.69 -32.67
CA TRP A 90 7.61 16.33 -32.27
C TRP A 90 7.60 16.13 -30.74
N LYS A 91 8.39 16.91 -29.98
CA LYS A 91 8.35 16.88 -28.51
C LYS A 91 7.07 17.53 -28.00
N LEU A 92 6.68 18.63 -28.62
CA LEU A 92 5.45 19.37 -28.35
C LEU A 92 4.21 18.50 -28.67
N ALA A 93 4.22 17.79 -29.79
CA ALA A 93 3.16 16.84 -30.14
C ALA A 93 3.05 15.67 -29.13
N SER A 94 4.18 15.13 -28.63
CA SER A 94 4.16 14.09 -27.61
C SER A 94 3.66 14.59 -26.24
N THR A 95 4.03 15.80 -25.82
CA THR A 95 3.51 16.39 -24.58
C THR A 95 2.01 16.65 -24.66
N TYR A 96 1.52 17.19 -25.78
CA TYR A 96 0.08 17.39 -25.99
C TYR A 96 -0.70 16.07 -26.08
N ALA A 97 -0.14 15.03 -26.70
CA ALA A 97 -0.78 13.71 -26.74
C ALA A 97 -0.91 13.09 -25.34
N LEU A 98 0.11 13.22 -24.49
CA LEU A 98 0.08 12.73 -23.11
C LEU A 98 -0.89 13.53 -22.23
N LEU A 99 -0.95 14.85 -22.40
CA LEU A 99 -1.94 15.71 -21.74
C LEU A 99 -3.37 15.35 -22.15
N ALA A 100 -3.64 15.12 -23.44
CA ALA A 100 -4.96 14.74 -23.94
C ALA A 100 -5.42 13.37 -23.40
N ILE A 101 -4.51 12.40 -23.27
CA ILE A 101 -4.81 11.10 -22.64
C ILE A 101 -5.11 11.28 -21.15
N ALA A 102 -4.33 12.10 -20.44
CA ALA A 102 -4.55 12.38 -19.02
C ALA A 102 -5.90 13.09 -18.78
N GLU A 103 -6.26 14.09 -19.59
CA GLU A 103 -7.56 14.74 -19.56
C GLU A 103 -8.71 13.76 -19.86
N ALA A 104 -8.57 12.91 -20.89
CA ALA A 104 -9.56 11.90 -21.21
C ALA A 104 -9.78 10.90 -20.07
N VAL A 105 -8.71 10.49 -19.37
CA VAL A 105 -8.78 9.60 -18.20
C VAL A 105 -9.42 10.30 -17.00
N LEU A 106 -9.15 11.60 -16.78
CA LEU A 106 -9.80 12.38 -15.72
C LEU A 106 -11.31 12.55 -15.97
N ILE A 107 -11.73 12.73 -17.23
CA ILE A 107 -13.15 12.78 -17.61
C ILE A 107 -13.84 11.43 -17.38
N GLN A 108 -13.16 10.32 -17.68
CA GLN A 108 -13.65 8.96 -17.37
C GLN A 108 -13.67 8.65 -15.86
N GLY A 109 -12.99 9.42 -15.03
CA GLY A 109 -13.03 9.32 -13.56
C GLY A 109 -14.41 9.53 -12.92
N THR A 110 -15.38 10.09 -13.67
CA THR A 110 -16.79 10.21 -13.24
C THR A 110 -17.62 8.95 -13.48
N GLN A 111 -17.11 7.99 -14.27
CA GLN A 111 -17.69 6.67 -14.45
C GLN A 111 -16.64 5.59 -14.18
N LYS A 112 -16.24 5.45 -12.92
CA LYS A 112 -15.80 4.13 -12.47
C LYS A 112 -17.07 3.26 -12.46
N PRO A 113 -17.18 2.16 -13.23
CA PRO A 113 -18.19 1.17 -12.89
C PRO A 113 -17.89 0.77 -11.46
N THR A 114 -18.77 1.16 -10.55
CA THR A 114 -18.84 0.62 -9.20
C THR A 114 -18.86 -0.88 -9.35
N ARG A 115 -17.70 -1.52 -9.19
CA ARG A 115 -17.64 -2.95 -8.90
C ARG A 115 -18.48 -3.09 -7.65
N THR A 116 -19.64 -3.71 -7.83
CA THR A 116 -20.73 -3.84 -6.87
C THR A 116 -20.17 -4.09 -5.48
N THR A 117 -20.20 -3.06 -4.64
CA THR A 117 -19.83 -3.16 -3.24
C THR A 117 -21.02 -3.76 -2.51
N THR A 118 -21.20 -5.06 -2.67
CA THR A 118 -22.03 -5.88 -1.79
C THR A 118 -21.08 -6.77 -1.00
N ALA A 119 -20.55 -6.25 0.12
CA ALA A 119 -20.09 -7.01 1.28
C ALA A 119 -19.47 -6.04 2.30
N ALA A 120 -20.31 -5.42 3.12
CA ALA A 120 -19.91 -4.53 4.23
C ALA A 120 -19.33 -5.30 5.44
N SER A 121 -18.55 -6.35 5.19
CA SER A 121 -17.95 -7.20 6.23
C SER A 121 -16.51 -7.65 5.95
N THR A 122 -15.90 -7.27 4.81
CA THR A 122 -14.57 -7.77 4.38
C THR A 122 -13.41 -6.79 4.64
N THR A 123 -13.68 -5.52 4.95
CA THR A 123 -12.61 -4.50 5.08
C THR A 123 -11.72 -4.70 6.32
N GLN A 124 -12.18 -5.46 7.32
CA GLN A 124 -11.37 -5.70 8.52
C GLN A 124 -10.36 -6.84 8.33
N SER A 125 -10.62 -7.79 7.43
CA SER A 125 -9.75 -8.95 7.17
C SER A 125 -8.63 -8.67 6.17
N ASP A 126 -8.76 -7.67 5.29
CA ASP A 126 -7.71 -7.32 4.31
C ASP A 126 -6.47 -6.66 4.93
N GLY A 127 -6.65 -5.98 6.07
CA GLY A 127 -5.59 -5.32 6.82
C GLY A 127 -4.95 -6.20 7.92
N GLU A 128 -5.50 -7.39 8.17
CA GLU A 128 -4.99 -8.27 9.22
C GLU A 128 -3.71 -8.97 8.76
N LEU A 129 -2.60 -8.64 9.42
CA LEU A 129 -1.29 -9.23 9.17
C LEU A 129 -1.06 -10.37 10.16
N LEU A 130 -0.90 -11.57 9.61
CA LEU A 130 -0.60 -12.79 10.35
C LEU A 130 0.89 -13.07 10.35
N THR A 131 1.40 -13.56 11.48
CA THR A 131 2.76 -14.12 11.54
C THR A 131 2.79 -15.53 10.94
N VAL A 132 3.99 -16.04 10.65
CA VAL A 132 4.17 -17.43 10.17
C VAL A 132 3.51 -18.44 11.12
N THR A 133 3.55 -18.18 12.44
CA THR A 133 2.94 -19.04 13.46
C THR A 133 1.42 -19.03 13.37
N ASP A 134 0.82 -17.85 13.16
CA ASP A 134 -0.63 -17.71 13.05
C ASP A 134 -1.16 -18.41 11.78
N VAL A 135 -0.45 -18.26 10.66
CA VAL A 135 -0.77 -18.96 9.41
C VAL A 135 -0.63 -20.48 9.57
N ALA A 136 0.41 -20.95 10.26
CA ALA A 136 0.60 -22.37 10.55
C ALA A 136 -0.57 -22.93 11.39
N ALA A 137 -0.96 -22.22 12.45
CA ALA A 137 -2.08 -22.61 13.30
C ALA A 137 -3.41 -22.65 12.51
N MET A 138 -3.63 -21.66 11.66
CA MET A 138 -4.83 -21.53 10.84
C MET A 138 -4.94 -22.61 9.76
N THR A 139 -3.84 -22.89 9.05
CA THR A 139 -3.80 -23.88 7.97
C THR A 139 -3.59 -25.32 8.47
N ARG A 140 -3.29 -25.48 9.77
CA ARG A 140 -2.83 -26.74 10.39
C ARG A 140 -1.58 -27.32 9.74
N LEU A 141 -0.78 -26.49 9.09
CA LEU A 141 0.52 -26.85 8.53
C LEU A 141 1.64 -26.57 9.52
N SER A 142 2.78 -27.24 9.35
CA SER A 142 3.95 -26.94 10.16
C SER A 142 4.60 -25.61 9.72
N VAL A 143 5.16 -24.87 10.67
CA VAL A 143 5.96 -23.67 10.38
C VAL A 143 7.14 -24.00 9.45
N GLY A 144 7.69 -25.22 9.56
CA GLY A 144 8.76 -25.72 8.68
C GLY A 144 8.32 -25.79 7.22
N THR A 145 7.10 -26.28 6.97
CA THR A 145 6.51 -26.36 5.62
C THR A 145 6.34 -24.98 4.99
N LEU A 146 5.80 -24.01 5.73
CA LEU A 146 5.64 -22.63 5.24
C LEU A 146 7.00 -21.96 4.97
N ARG A 147 8.00 -22.21 5.81
CA ARG A 147 9.38 -21.73 5.57
C ARG A 147 9.99 -22.36 4.33
N TYR A 148 9.78 -23.66 4.14
CA TYR A 148 10.27 -24.40 2.98
C TYR A 148 9.64 -23.86 1.68
N TRP A 149 8.32 -23.69 1.63
CA TRP A 149 7.62 -23.10 0.47
C TRP A 149 8.11 -21.70 0.13
N ARG A 150 8.35 -20.86 1.14
CA ARG A 150 8.94 -19.54 0.91
C ARG A 150 10.36 -19.62 0.36
N HIS A 151 11.15 -20.59 0.81
CA HIS A 151 12.52 -20.78 0.33
C HIS A 151 12.57 -21.25 -1.13
N ILE A 152 11.69 -22.19 -1.52
CA ILE A 152 11.61 -22.67 -2.91
C ILE A 152 10.85 -21.71 -3.83
N GLY A 153 10.12 -20.74 -3.26
CA GLY A 153 9.39 -19.71 -4.01
C GLY A 153 8.09 -20.19 -4.67
N SER A 154 7.58 -21.37 -4.29
CA SER A 154 6.39 -21.98 -4.90
C SER A 154 5.56 -22.75 -3.87
N GLY A 155 4.23 -22.78 -4.08
CA GLY A 155 3.29 -23.61 -3.34
C GLY A 155 2.79 -23.06 -1.99
N GLY A 156 3.21 -21.85 -1.59
CA GLY A 156 2.76 -21.22 -0.35
C GLY A 156 2.06 -19.87 -0.58
N PRO A 157 1.33 -19.37 0.44
CA PRO A 157 0.66 -18.08 0.36
C PRO A 157 1.67 -16.92 0.19
N PRO A 158 1.29 -15.82 -0.49
CA PRO A 158 2.15 -14.64 -0.64
C PRO A 158 2.63 -14.10 0.70
N SER A 159 3.93 -13.84 0.82
CA SER A 159 4.57 -13.41 2.06
C SER A 159 5.25 -12.06 1.92
N ILE A 160 5.15 -11.24 2.96
CA ILE A 160 5.69 -9.89 3.05
C ILE A 160 6.92 -9.94 3.95
N LYS A 161 8.08 -9.51 3.44
CA LYS A 161 9.29 -9.43 4.25
C LYS A 161 9.47 -8.02 4.81
N LEU A 162 9.37 -7.91 6.13
CA LEU A 162 9.46 -6.65 6.85
C LEU A 162 10.65 -6.68 7.80
N GLY A 163 11.81 -6.25 7.30
CA GLY A 163 13.08 -6.39 8.01
C GLY A 163 13.43 -7.85 8.27
N ARG A 164 13.48 -8.24 9.56
CA ARG A 164 13.73 -9.64 10.01
C ARG A 164 12.47 -10.49 10.08
N ARG A 165 11.28 -9.89 9.94
CA ARG A 165 9.99 -10.59 10.10
C ARG A 165 9.37 -10.90 8.75
N VAL A 166 8.57 -11.95 8.73
CA VAL A 166 7.76 -12.35 7.58
C VAL A 166 6.30 -12.38 8.03
N LEU A 167 5.46 -11.66 7.31
CA LEU A 167 4.03 -11.51 7.58
C LEU A 167 3.24 -11.99 6.36
N TYR A 168 1.99 -12.35 6.59
CA TYR A 168 1.04 -12.78 5.57
C TYR A 168 -0.25 -11.99 5.75
N ARG A 169 -0.86 -11.53 4.67
CA ARG A 169 -2.21 -10.96 4.77
C ARG A 169 -3.22 -12.09 4.95
N ARG A 170 -4.14 -11.93 5.90
CA ARG A 170 -5.19 -12.90 6.18
C ARG A 170 -5.99 -13.25 4.92
N SER A 171 -6.34 -12.25 4.12
CA SER A 171 -7.11 -12.41 2.88
C SER A 171 -6.37 -13.16 1.79
N GLU A 172 -5.06 -12.97 1.66
CA GLU A 172 -4.21 -13.68 0.69
C GLU A 172 -4.05 -15.15 1.05
N VAL A 173 -3.92 -15.45 2.35
CA VAL A 173 -3.89 -16.83 2.84
C VAL A 173 -5.23 -17.51 2.56
N ASP A 174 -6.36 -16.82 2.77
CA ASP A 174 -7.69 -17.35 2.42
C ASP A 174 -7.89 -17.53 0.91
N ALA A 175 -7.40 -16.59 0.09
CA ALA A 175 -7.47 -16.70 -1.36
C ALA A 175 -6.66 -17.91 -1.86
N TRP A 176 -5.44 -18.07 -1.34
CA TRP A 176 -4.60 -19.23 -1.62
C TRP A 176 -5.27 -20.55 -1.20
N LEU A 177 -5.91 -20.60 -0.02
CA LEU A 177 -6.67 -21.78 0.42
C LEU A 177 -7.87 -22.09 -0.48
N LYS A 178 -8.52 -21.07 -1.04
CA LYS A 178 -9.64 -21.26 -1.98
C LYS A 178 -9.16 -21.78 -3.32
N GLU A 179 -8.02 -21.31 -3.81
CA GLU A 179 -7.41 -21.78 -5.07
C GLU A 179 -6.82 -23.19 -4.94
N ALA A 180 -6.32 -23.56 -3.76
CA ALA A 180 -5.79 -24.89 -3.48
C ALA A 180 -6.87 -25.97 -3.29
N ARG A 181 -8.16 -25.64 -3.45
CA ARG A 181 -9.31 -26.55 -3.30
C ARG A 181 -9.84 -27.01 -4.65
#